data_AF-A0A3C1TDM2-F1
#
_entry.id   AF-A0A3C1TDM2-F1
#
_cell.length_a   1.000
_cell.length_b   1.000
_cell.length_c   1.000
_cell.angle_alpha   90.00
_cell.angle_beta   90.00
_cell.angle_gamma   90.00
#
_symmetry.space_group_name_H-M   'P 1'
#
loop_
_entity.id
_entity.type
_entity.pdbx_description
1 polymer ?
#
loop_
_entity_poly.entity_id
_entity_poly.type
_entity_poly.pdbx_seq_one_letter_code
_entity_poly.pdbx_strand_id
1 'polypeptide(L)' 'MPLPKRPPLQEHPTVSQELLNLSGRGLIDYKPNIKEFRGKEVVFEDGTSETYDLIIYATGYKATFPFLKDKA' A
#
# COMPACT_ATOMS: atom_id res chain seq x y z
N MET A 1 2.32 -13.22 -0.18
CA MET A 1 2.22 -12.20 0.88
C MET A 1 3.59 -12.01 1.50
N PRO A 2 4.14 -10.79 1.58
CA PRO A 2 5.42 -10.52 2.23
C PRO A 2 5.31 -10.67 3.74
N LEU A 3 6.40 -11.07 4.40
CA LEU A 3 6.48 -11.06 5.86
C LEU A 3 6.71 -9.64 6.37
N PRO A 4 5.94 -9.17 7.37
CA PRO A 4 6.21 -7.88 8.01
C PRO A 4 7.61 -7.83 8.61
N LYS A 5 8.34 -6.74 8.37
CA LYS A 5 9.69 -6.51 8.96
C LYS A 5 9.66 -6.10 10.43
N ARG A 6 8.48 -6.08 11.06
CA ARG A 6 8.23 -5.56 12.41
C ARG A 6 7.43 -6.55 13.25
N PRO A 7 7.59 -6.55 14.58
CA PRO A 7 6.86 -7.45 15.47
C PRO A 7 5.33 -7.30 15.39
N PRO A 8 4.57 -8.34 15.78
CA PRO A 8 3.12 -8.28 15.90
C PRO A 8 2.65 -7.13 16.81
N LEU A 9 1.47 -6.59 16.53
CA LEU A 9 0.79 -5.54 17.31
C LEU A 9 1.48 -4.17 17.36
N GLN A 10 2.53 -3.93 16.56
CA GLN A 10 3.16 -2.60 16.49
C GLN A 10 2.41 -1.58 15.64
N GLU A 11 1.54 -2.01 14.72
CA GLU A 11 0.63 -1.11 14.02
C GLU A 11 -0.76 -1.75 13.94
N HIS A 12 -1.74 -0.95 13.55
CA HIS A 12 -3.11 -1.42 13.32
C HIS A 12 -3.11 -2.61 12.35
N PRO A 13 -3.69 -3.76 12.73
CA PRO A 13 -3.70 -4.93 11.87
C PRO A 13 -4.60 -4.69 10.65
N THR A 14 -4.19 -5.25 9.50
CA THR A 14 -5.09 -5.37 8.35
C THR A 14 -5.93 -6.63 8.54
N VAL A 15 -7.25 -6.48 8.58
CA VAL A 15 -8.19 -7.60 8.76
C VAL A 15 -9.00 -7.74 7.47
N SER A 16 -8.90 -8.91 6.83
CA SER A 16 -9.68 -9.25 5.64
C SER A 16 -9.83 -10.76 5.54
N GLN A 17 -11.06 -11.22 5.27
CA GLN A 17 -11.35 -12.65 5.04
C GLN A 17 -10.97 -13.08 3.61
N GLU A 18 -10.93 -12.15 2.66
CA GLU A 18 -10.74 -12.46 1.24
C GLU A 18 -9.29 -12.30 0.77
N LEU A 19 -8.51 -11.40 1.36
CA LEU A 19 -7.17 -11.04 0.85
C LEU A 19 -6.27 -12.27 0.62
N LEU A 20 -6.19 -13.17 1.60
CA LEU A 20 -5.38 -14.37 1.49
C LEU A 20 -5.93 -15.36 0.46
N ASN A 21 -7.26 -15.52 0.40
CA ASN A 21 -7.93 -16.39 -0.57
C ASN A 21 -7.71 -15.91 -2.00
N LEU A 22 -7.87 -14.60 -2.25
CA LEU A 22 -7.68 -13.99 -3.56
C LEU A 22 -6.23 -14.10 -4.03
N SER A 23 -5.27 -13.87 -3.14
CA SER A 23 -3.85 -14.08 -3.45
C SER A 23 -3.52 -15.54 -3.71
N GLY A 24 -4.10 -16.48 -2.95
CA GLY A 24 -3.91 -17.92 -3.19
C GLY A 24 -4.43 -18.38 -4.55
N ARG A 25 -5.43 -17.69 -5.11
CA ARG A 25 -5.94 -17.92 -6.48
C ARG A 25 -5.18 -17.17 -7.57
N GLY A 26 -4.18 -16.37 -7.22
CA GLY A 26 -3.43 -15.53 -8.19
C GLY A 26 -4.22 -14.32 -8.72
N LEU A 27 -5.26 -13.88 -8.01
CA LEU A 27 -6.02 -12.67 -8.38
C LEU A 27 -5.42 -11.39 -7.77
N ILE A 28 -4.56 -11.53 -6.76
CA ILE A 28 -3.87 -10.41 -6.11
C ILE A 28 -2.39 -10.77 -5.97
N ASP A 29 -1.56 -9.98 -6.65
CA ASP A 29 -0.11 -10.03 -6.53
C ASP A 29 0.40 -8.97 -5.54
N TYR A 30 1.42 -9.33 -4.78
CA TYR A 30 2.10 -8.41 -3.88
C TYR A 30 3.36 -7.88 -4.56
N LYS A 31 3.46 -6.57 -4.72
CA LYS A 31 4.63 -5.86 -5.25
C LYS A 31 5.29 -5.03 -4.15
N PRO A 32 6.60 -4.74 -4.25
CA PRO A 32 7.24 -3.78 -3.35
C PRO A 32 6.73 -2.37 -3.65
N ASN A 33 7.28 -1.38 -2.95
CA ASN A 33 6.85 -0.01 -3.12
C ASN A 33 7.13 0.50 -4.54
N ILE A 34 6.39 1.53 -4.95
CA ILE A 34 6.53 2.17 -6.24
C ILE A 34 7.75 3.09 -6.20
N LYS A 35 8.65 2.93 -7.17
CA LYS A 35 9.82 3.79 -7.36
C LYS A 35 9.48 5.02 -8.20
N GLU A 36 8.83 4.82 -9.34
CA GLU A 36 8.41 5.91 -10.23
C GLU A 36 7.29 5.49 -11.19
N PHE A 37 6.62 6.48 -11.77
CA PHE A 37 5.64 6.31 -12.84
C PHE A 37 6.24 6.76 -14.17
N ARG A 38 6.13 5.91 -15.20
CA ARG A 38 6.57 6.18 -16.58
C ARG A 38 5.37 6.11 -17.52
N GLY A 39 4.55 7.17 -17.50
CA GLY A 39 3.27 7.15 -18.20
C GLY A 39 2.30 6.16 -17.53
N LYS A 40 1.92 5.09 -18.23
CA LYS A 40 1.08 4.01 -17.67
C LYS A 40 1.88 2.87 -17.03
N GLU A 41 3.20 2.86 -17.22
CA GLU A 41 4.08 1.89 -16.60
C GLU A 41 4.42 2.32 -15.17
N VAL A 42 4.30 1.39 -14.23
CA VAL A 42 4.71 1.55 -12.83
C VAL A 42 6.02 0.78 -12.65
N VAL A 43 7.06 1.46 -12.19
CA VAL A 43 8.36 0.86 -11.86
C VAL A 43 8.42 0.65 -10.34
N PHE A 44 8.70 -0.56 -9.92
CA PHE A 44 8.80 -0.95 -8.51
C PHE A 44 10.25 -0.90 -8.00
N GLU A 45 10.42 -0.86 -6.67
CA GLU A 45 11.75 -0.78 -6.04
C GLU A 45 12.66 -1.98 -6.32
N ASP A 46 12.10 -3.15 -6.63
CA ASP A 46 12.87 -4.35 -7.02
C ASP A 46 13.33 -4.32 -8.49
N GLY A 47 13.03 -3.25 -9.22
CA GLY A 47 13.37 -3.08 -10.63
C GLY A 47 12.39 -3.71 -11.60
N THR A 48 11.35 -4.40 -11.12
CA THR A 48 10.26 -4.87 -11.98
C THR A 48 9.37 -3.70 -12.42
N SER A 49 8.69 -3.85 -13.55
CA SER A 49 7.71 -2.88 -14.03
C SER A 49 6.53 -3.53 -14.73
N GLU A 50 5.39 -2.86 -14.70
CA GLU A 50 4.15 -3.35 -15.31
C GLU A 50 3.20 -2.19 -15.64
N THR A 51 2.29 -2.39 -16.59
CA THR A 51 1.31 -1.38 -17.02
C THR A 51 0.00 -1.53 -16.27
N TYR A 52 -0.56 -0.43 -15.78
CA TYR A 52 -1.85 -0.42 -15.08
C TYR A 52 -2.79 0.66 -15.65
N ASP A 53 -4.08 0.34 -15.70
CA ASP A 53 -5.11 1.27 -16.16
C ASP A 53 -5.65 2.19 -15.06
N LEU A 54 -5.56 1.76 -13.79
CA LEU A 54 -6.08 2.48 -12.63
C LEU A 54 -5.13 2.36 -11.44
N ILE A 55 -4.92 3.47 -10.74
CA ILE A 55 -4.17 3.54 -9.49
C ILE A 55 -5.10 4.08 -8.40
N ILE A 56 -5.19 3.34 -7.29
CA ILE A 56 -5.99 3.73 -6.12
C ILE A 56 -5.03 3.98 -4.94
N TYR A 57 -4.98 5.22 -4.45
CA TYR A 57 -4.17 5.57 -3.28
C TYR A 57 -4.91 5.23 -1.98
N ALA A 58 -4.69 4.02 -1.47
CA ALA A 58 -5.18 3.59 -0.15
C ALA A 58 -4.20 3.98 0.99
N THR A 59 -3.60 5.18 0.92
CA THR A 59 -2.51 5.63 1.81
C THR A 59 -2.99 6.24 3.14
N GLY A 60 -4.26 6.07 3.49
CA GLY A 60 -4.87 6.61 4.70
C GLY A 60 -5.18 8.11 4.63
N TYR A 61 -5.40 8.71 5.80
CA TYR A 61 -5.85 10.09 5.96
C TYR A 61 -4.99 10.84 6.98
N LYS A 62 -4.92 12.18 6.84
CA LYS A 62 -4.33 13.07 7.86
C LYS A 62 -5.45 13.76 8.64
N ALA A 63 -5.53 13.48 9.94
CA ALA A 63 -6.44 14.20 10.81
C ALA A 63 -5.90 15.63 11.05
N THR A 64 -6.76 16.63 10.92
CA THR A 64 -6.42 18.03 11.21
C THR A 64 -7.48 18.65 12.12
N PHE A 65 -7.06 19.58 12.98
CA PHE A 65 -7.94 20.28 13.92
C PHE A 65 -7.82 21.79 13.68
N PRO A 66 -8.38 22.32 12.58
CA PRO A 66 -8.14 23.70 12.14
C PRO A 66 -8.70 24.77 13.09
N PHE A 67 -9.49 24.36 14.07
CA PHE A 67 -10.01 25.22 15.15
C PHE A 67 -9.06 25.33 16.35
N LEU A 68 -8.05 24.46 16.45
CA LEU A 68 -6.98 24.58 17.43
C LEU A 68 -5.82 25.34 16.77
N LYS A 69 -5.32 26.38 17.43
CA LYS A 69 -4.08 27.02 17.00
C LYS A 69 -2.93 26.02 17.19
N ASP A 70 -2.11 25.85 16.17
CA ASP A 70 -0.85 25.12 16.31
C ASP A 70 -0.03 25.78 17.42
N LYS A 71 0.52 24.97 18.33
CA LYS A 71 1.47 25.50 19.32
C LYS A 71 2.72 25.95 18.56
N ALA A 72 3.05 27.24 18.69
CA ALA A 72 4.32 27.80 18.25
C ALA A 72 5.50 27.18 19.00
#